data_AF-A0A8R1E6V5-F1
#
_entry.id   AF-A0A8R1E6V5-F1
#
_cell.length_a   1.000
_cell.length_b   1.000
_cell.length_c   1.000
_cell.angle_alpha   90.00
_cell.angle_beta   90.00
_cell.angle_gamma   90.00
#
_symmetry.space_group_name_H-M   'P 1'
#
loop_
_entity.id
_entity.type
_entity.pdbx_description
1 polymer ?
#
loop_
_entity_poly.entity_id
_entity_poly.type
_entity_poly.pdbx_seq_one_letter_code
_entity_poly.pdbx_strand_id
1 'polypeptide(L)'
;MLFYDGALLGFRAKPKEGQPYPEPLNDFMIKDAATMTFEKPRPNMFMVRCLQWTTIIERTFYAESAEARQKWIEAIEAISRRYKTHMNTTIQEEPMDTVNL
;
A
#
# COMPACT_ATOMS: atom_id res chain seq x y z
N MET A 1 -4.80 -7.98 4.38
CA MET A 1 -3.50 -8.67 4.28
C MET A 1 -2.58 -7.82 3.45
N LEU A 2 -1.35 -7.61 3.89
CA LEU A 2 -0.32 -6.88 3.16
C LEU A 2 0.77 -7.87 2.78
N PHE A 3 1.09 -7.92 1.49
CA PHE A 3 2.09 -8.80 0.93
C PHE A 3 3.40 -8.03 0.70
N TYR A 4 4.52 -8.75 0.63
CA TYR A 4 5.85 -8.16 0.47
C TYR A 4 6.05 -7.46 -0.87
N ASP A 5 5.31 -7.87 -1.89
CA ASP A 5 5.22 -7.21 -3.18
C ASP A 5 4.34 -5.94 -3.14
N GLY A 6 3.82 -5.55 -1.98
CA GLY A 6 2.99 -4.35 -1.84
C GLY A 6 1.57 -4.50 -2.35
N ALA A 7 1.08 -5.71 -2.62
CA ALA A 7 -0.35 -5.93 -2.72
C ALA A 7 -0.99 -5.77 -1.34
N LEU A 8 -2.04 -4.95 -1.25
CA LEU A 8 -2.86 -4.78 -0.05
C LEU A 8 -4.26 -5.30 -0.33
N LEU A 9 -4.51 -6.54 0.11
CA LEU A 9 -5.80 -7.22 -0.07
C LEU A 9 -6.70 -7.04 1.14
N GLY A 10 -7.90 -6.50 0.92
CA GLY A 10 -8.95 -6.39 1.93
C GLY A 10 -10.06 -7.40 1.68
N PHE A 11 -10.41 -8.19 2.69
CA PHE A 11 -11.47 -9.20 2.61
C PHE A 11 -12.64 -8.81 3.52
N ARG A 12 -13.86 -9.22 3.17
CA ARG A 12 -15.06 -8.97 3.99
C ARG A 12 -14.98 -9.62 5.37
N ALA A 13 -14.34 -10.79 5.42
CA ALA A 13 -14.06 -11.55 6.62
C ALA A 13 -12.62 -12.02 6.59
N LYS A 14 -12.04 -12.29 7.77
CA LYS A 14 -10.70 -12.86 7.87
C LYS A 14 -10.66 -14.20 7.10
N PRO A 15 -9.74 -14.38 6.13
CA PRO A 15 -9.61 -15.65 5.44
C PRO A 15 -9.31 -16.79 6.42
N LYS A 16 -9.86 -17.98 6.14
CA LYS A 16 -9.61 -19.18 6.94
C LYS A 16 -8.29 -19.81 6.55
N GLU A 17 -7.52 -20.23 7.53
CA GLU A 17 -6.24 -20.92 7.31
C GLU A 17 -6.47 -22.26 6.59
N GLY A 18 -5.63 -22.57 5.61
CA GLY A 18 -5.74 -23.80 4.81
C GLY A 18 -6.84 -23.80 3.74
N GLN A 19 -7.53 -22.68 3.50
CA GLN A 19 -8.49 -22.53 2.40
C GLN A 19 -8.02 -21.51 1.37
N PRO A 20 -8.43 -21.65 0.09
CA PRO A 20 -8.21 -20.60 -0.91
C PRO A 20 -8.76 -19.25 -0.44
N TYR A 21 -8.05 -18.17 -0.76
CA TYR A 21 -8.51 -16.82 -0.42
C TYR A 21 -9.83 -16.52 -1.16
N PRO A 22 -10.84 -15.96 -0.48
CA PRO A 22 -12.03 -15.47 -1.15
C PRO A 22 -11.68 -14.28 -2.06
N GLU A 23 -12.59 -13.90 -2.95
CA GLU A 23 -12.38 -12.72 -3.78
C GLU A 23 -12.15 -11.46 -2.92
N PRO A 24 -11.04 -10.73 -3.12
CA PRO A 24 -10.74 -9.55 -2.32
C PRO A 24 -11.70 -8.42 -2.66
N LEU A 25 -12.25 -7.77 -1.62
CA LEU A 25 -13.05 -6.55 -1.77
C LEU A 25 -12.20 -5.32 -2.06
N ASN A 26 -10.94 -5.35 -1.64
CA ASN A 26 -9.97 -4.33 -1.96
C ASN A 26 -8.73 -5.03 -2.50
N ASP A 27 -8.32 -4.67 -3.70
CA ASP A 27 -7.10 -5.16 -4.33
C ASP A 27 -6.38 -3.97 -4.97
N PHE A 28 -5.32 -3.50 -4.30
CA PHE A 28 -4.53 -2.39 -4.79
C PHE A 28 -3.07 -2.49 -4.36
N MET A 29 -2.21 -1.86 -5.16
CA MET A 29 -0.78 -1.77 -4.90
C MET A 29 -0.47 -0.51 -4.10
N ILE A 30 0.32 -0.65 -3.03
CA ILE A 30 0.75 0.50 -2.20
C ILE A 30 2.02 1.18 -2.75
N LYS A 31 2.02 1.50 -4.05
CA LYS A 31 3.06 2.31 -4.68
C LYS A 31 2.86 3.78 -4.31
N ASP A 32 3.94 4.43 -3.89
CA ASP A 32 3.92 5.83 -3.44
C ASP A 32 2.85 6.13 -2.38
N ALA A 33 2.53 5.13 -1.55
CA ALA A 33 1.49 5.24 -0.56
C ALA A 33 1.86 6.27 0.52
N ALA A 34 0.88 7.08 0.90
CA ALA A 34 0.88 7.96 2.06
C ALA A 34 -0.16 7.49 3.08
N THR A 35 0.15 7.65 4.35
CA THR A 35 -0.66 7.21 5.50
C THR A 35 -1.12 8.43 6.30
N MET A 36 -2.33 8.37 6.85
CA MET A 36 -2.84 9.40 7.77
C MET A 36 -3.66 8.73 8.88
N THR A 37 -3.50 9.18 10.12
CA THR A 37 -4.23 8.65 11.28
C THR A 37 -5.48 9.48 11.58
N PHE A 38 -6.51 8.82 12.12
CA PHE A 38 -7.75 9.46 12.57
C PHE A 38 -8.25 8.79 13.84
N GLU A 39 -9.02 9.53 14.64
CA GLU A 39 -9.67 9.02 15.86
C GLU A 39 -11.21 9.14 15.80
N LYS A 40 -11.78 9.58 14.67
CA LYS A 40 -13.22 9.70 14.45
C LYS A 40 -13.61 9.05 13.11
N PRO A 41 -14.79 8.40 13.02
CA PRO A 41 -15.81 8.22 14.07
C PRO A 41 -15.47 7.16 15.13
N ARG A 42 -14.38 6.40 14.97
CA ARG A 42 -13.92 5.38 15.92
C ARG A 42 -12.41 5.51 16.14
N PRO A 43 -11.87 5.07 17.29
CA PRO A 43 -10.44 5.12 17.55
C PRO A 43 -9.64 4.25 16.58
N ASN A 44 -8.32 4.40 16.56
CA ASN A 44 -7.39 3.50 15.85
C ASN A 44 -7.62 3.42 14.34
N MET A 45 -8.15 4.49 13.74
CA MET A 45 -8.34 4.57 12.30
C MET A 45 -7.08 5.08 11.60
N PHE A 46 -6.91 4.65 10.36
CA PHE A 46 -5.91 5.18 9.44
C PHE A 46 -6.40 5.12 8.00
N MET A 47 -5.92 6.02 7.14
CA MET A 47 -6.17 6.01 5.70
C MET A 47 -4.87 5.72 4.97
N VAL A 48 -4.98 4.97 3.89
CA VAL A 48 -3.93 4.77 2.90
C VAL A 48 -4.36 5.47 1.62
N ARG A 49 -3.53 6.40 1.15
CA ARG A 49 -3.68 7.08 -0.14
C ARG A 49 -2.58 6.59 -1.06
N CYS A 50 -2.91 6.06 -2.23
CA CYS A 50 -1.93 5.67 -3.23
C CYS A 50 -2.45 5.92 -4.65
N LEU A 51 -1.55 5.88 -5.63
CA LEU A 51 -1.91 6.00 -7.03
C LEU A 51 -2.18 4.61 -7.62
N GLN A 52 -3.40 4.41 -8.12
CA GLN A 52 -3.75 3.26 -8.92
C GLN A 52 -3.90 3.71 -10.37
N TRP A 53 -2.98 3.30 -11.23
CA TRP A 53 -2.85 3.81 -12.60
C TRP A 53 -2.70 5.34 -12.63
N THR A 54 -3.73 6.07 -13.00
CA THR A 54 -3.77 7.55 -13.01
C THR A 54 -4.68 8.13 -11.92
N THR A 55 -5.34 7.28 -11.13
CA THR A 55 -6.35 7.69 -10.16
C THR A 55 -5.81 7.57 -8.75
N ILE A 56 -5.89 8.66 -7.99
CA ILE A 56 -5.61 8.62 -6.56
C ILE A 56 -6.75 7.87 -5.87
N ILE A 57 -6.42 6.80 -5.17
CA ILE A 57 -7.35 6.06 -4.34
C ILE A 57 -7.07 6.32 -2.87
N GLU A 58 -8.14 6.37 -2.09
CA GLU A 58 -8.08 6.48 -0.63
C GLU A 58 -8.87 5.33 -0.02
N ARG A 59 -8.28 4.65 0.96
CA ARG A 59 -8.93 3.58 1.70
C ARG A 59 -8.71 3.79 3.19
N THR A 60 -9.81 3.88 3.92
CA THR A 60 -9.82 4.02 5.37
C THR A 60 -9.97 2.65 6.03
N PHE A 61 -9.09 2.38 6.97
CA PHE A 61 -9.00 1.17 7.75
C PHE A 61 -9.21 1.45 9.23
N TYR A 62 -9.49 0.40 9.96
CA TYR A 62 -9.58 0.40 11.41
C TYR A 62 -8.74 -0.75 11.95
N ALA A 63 -7.91 -0.46 12.95
CA ALA A 63 -7.14 -1.46 13.67
C ALA A 63 -7.74 -1.73 15.05
N GLU A 64 -7.50 -2.92 15.58
CA GLU A 64 -8.00 -3.34 16.89
C GLU A 64 -7.36 -2.55 18.05
N SER A 65 -6.16 -2.01 17.84
CA SER A 65 -5.44 -1.19 18.82
C SER A 65 -4.55 -0.14 18.14
N ALA A 66 -4.10 0.86 18.91
CA ALA A 66 -3.16 1.86 18.44
C ALA A 66 -1.81 1.25 18.02
N GLU A 67 -1.35 0.22 18.74
CA GLU A 67 -0.13 -0.52 18.40
C GLU A 67 -0.30 -1.28 17.08
N ALA A 68 -1.45 -1.96 16.89
CA ALA A 68 -1.74 -2.64 15.64
C ALA A 68 -1.80 -1.65 14.47
N ARG A 69 -2.42 -0.47 14.65
CA ARG A 69 -2.41 0.62 13.66
C ARG A 69 -0.99 1.02 13.30
N GLN A 70 -0.14 1.24 14.30
CA GLN A 70 1.24 1.67 14.08
C GLN A 70 2.03 0.64 13.27
N LYS A 71 1.90 -0.66 13.60
CA LYS A 71 2.52 -1.75 12.83
C LYS A 71 2.05 -1.78 11.37
N TRP A 72 0.76 -1.54 11.12
CA TRP A 72 0.24 -1.43 9.75
C TRP A 72 0.86 -0.27 8.99
N ILE A 73 0.93 0.91 9.61
CA ILE A 73 1.51 2.11 8.99
C ILE A 73 2.98 1.90 8.66
N GLU A 74 3.77 1.39 9.61
CA GLU A 74 5.20 1.13 9.43
C GLU A 74 5.47 0.15 8.29
N ALA A 75 4.70 -0.93 8.20
CA ALA A 75 4.83 -1.93 7.14
C ALA A 75 4.48 -1.34 5.76
N ILE A 76 3.39 -0.56 5.67
CA ILE A 76 2.97 0.09 4.42
C ILE A 76 4.02 1.08 3.95
N GLU A 77 4.52 1.94 4.84
CA GLU A 77 5.53 2.92 4.51
C GLU A 77 6.87 2.27 4.13
N ALA A 78 7.26 1.18 4.81
CA ALA A 78 8.49 0.45 4.48
C ALA A 78 8.44 -0.14 3.07
N ILE A 79 7.30 -0.72 2.67
CA ILE A 79 7.11 -1.27 1.33
C ILE A 79 7.03 -0.14 0.28
N SER A 80 6.27 0.93 0.57
CA SER A 80 6.16 2.12 -0.29
C SER A 80 7.54 2.74 -0.58
N ARG A 81 8.41 2.86 0.44
CA ARG A 81 9.80 3.34 0.27
C ARG A 81 10.64 2.45 -0.65
N ARG A 82 10.51 1.12 -0.56
CA ARG A 82 11.24 0.19 -1.45
C ARG A 82 10.85 0.42 -2.91
N TYR A 83 9.56 0.60 -3.18
CA TYR A 83 9.07 0.91 -4.53
C TYR A 83 9.61 2.23 -5.08
N LYS A 84 9.66 3.29 -4.26
CA LYS A 84 10.28 4.56 -4.63
C LYS A 84 11.75 4.40 -5.03
N THR A 85 12.53 3.65 -4.24
CA THR A 85 13.94 3.40 -4.54
C THR A 85 14.09 2.63 -5.85
N HIS A 86 13.32 1.56 -6.05
CA HIS A 86 13.38 0.78 -7.30
C HIS A 86 13.00 1.61 -8.53
N MET A 87 11.94 2.42 -8.48
CA MET A 87 11.57 3.30 -9.58
C MET A 87 12.66 4.34 -9.88
N ASN A 88 13.28 4.92 -8.85
CA ASN A 88 14.37 5.88 -9.03
C ASN A 88 15.64 5.23 -9.63
N THR A 89 15.94 3.98 -9.29
CA THR A 89 17.05 3.23 -9.90
C THR A 89 16.77 2.91 -11.36
N THR A 90 15.55 2.44 -11.70
CA THR A 90 15.20 2.11 -13.10
C THR A 90 15.16 3.34 -14.01
N ILE A 91 14.77 4.51 -13.51
CA ILE A 91 14.76 5.75 -14.31
C ILE A 91 16.18 6.30 -14.55
N GLN A 92 17.18 5.88 -13.76
CA GLN A 92 18.57 6.34 -13.93
C GLN A 92 19.42 5.47 -14.88
N GLU A 93 18.92 4.32 -15.36
CA GLU A 93 19.70 3.35 -16.18
C GLU A 93 19.34 3.32 -17.68
N GLU A 94 18.78 4.38 -18.25
CA GLU A 94 18.73 4.54 -19.71
C GLU A 94 19.68 5.68 -20.12
N PRO A 95 20.90 5.40 -20.61
CA PRO A 95 21.67 6.42 -21.31
C PRO A 95 20.85 6.85 -22.52
N MET A 96 20.33 8.07 -22.47
CA MET A 96 19.66 8.69 -23.60
C MET A 96 20.70 8.80 -24.72
N ASP A 97 20.67 7.86 -25.68
CA ASP A 97 21.49 7.92 -26.88
C ASP A 97 21.12 9.20 -27.63
N THR A 98 21.96 10.22 -27.46
CA THR A 98 21.91 11.46 -28.22
C THR A 98 22.50 11.20 -29.60
N VAL A 99 21.86 10.33 -30.38
CA VAL A 99 22.13 10.22 -31.81
C VAL A 99 21.08 11.06 -32.53
N ASN A 100 21.48 12.29 -32.86
CA ASN A 100 21.22 12.99 -34.13
C ASN A 100 21.54 14.49 -33.98
N LEU A 101 22.80 14.86 -34.23
CA LEU A 101 23.20 16.15 -34.82
C LEU A 101 24.13 15.87 -35.99
#